data_AF-A0AA39MW84-F1
#
_entry.id   AF-A0AA39MW84-F1
#
_cell.length_a   1.000
_cell.length_b   1.000
_cell.length_c   1.000
_cell.angle_alpha   90.00
_cell.angle_beta   90.00
_cell.angle_gamma   90.00
#
_symmetry.space_group_name_H-M   'P 1'
#
loop_
_entity.id
_entity.type
_entity.pdbx_description
1 polymer ?
#
loop_
_entity_poly.entity_id
_entity_poly.type
_entity_poly.pdbx_seq_one_letter_code
_entity_poly.pdbx_strand_id
1 'polypeptide(L)'
;MQRESSFSLCDYYYYYHSHAAPHTGADSSRALNVNKVRPACTLDSFREDIFAFNLGQPIMHTNSIWMPCYECSCPNHHLPPYTFAVEHSLSDDPEWVHLTRSNNPPSQYEETVLSGMTSSYDQQIQSIDMEKSNLEAFSLFLQAQNIAVSQRMLVLRHERVRITEAVRECRNLLSPVRRLPLEILNHIFLDTIEFPVPRTQIVRDSEEEDPSELSEWEFKAPESSLWSITGVSKAWRSASLSFPRLWSYVNIIITESNFKDHSYIRQLGRQLDRSANYPLSISVCRIVKESAPQDLPPQLAAVLFSFSSRIQELHLYLTLSILFQMSDMRLSLPSLECLVVLCQDRVVRTSENLRLFSYTPKLQSLEVID
;
A
#
# COMPACT_ATOMS: atom_id res chain seq x y z
N MET A 1 17.21 -3.17 4.35
CA MET A 1 16.46 -4.08 3.46
C MET A 1 15.08 -3.45 3.26
N GLN A 2 14.93 -2.73 2.15
CA GLN A 2 13.73 -1.94 1.82
C GLN A 2 12.61 -2.89 1.42
N ARG A 3 11.43 -2.74 2.04
CA ARG A 3 10.17 -3.33 1.56
C ARG A 3 9.60 -2.38 0.52
N GLU A 4 9.45 -2.85 -0.71
CA GLU A 4 8.59 -2.21 -1.70
C GLU A 4 7.15 -2.63 -1.41
N SER A 5 6.30 -1.63 -1.17
CA SER A 5 4.86 -1.78 -1.08
C SER A 5 4.27 -1.66 -2.49
N SER A 6 3.88 -2.79 -3.07
CA SER A 6 2.94 -2.83 -4.20
C SER A 6 1.57 -2.39 -3.70
N PHE A 7 1.12 -1.21 -4.12
CA PHE A 7 -0.21 -0.69 -3.77
C PHE A 7 -1.23 -1.07 -4.85
N SER A 8 -2.32 -1.70 -4.42
CA SER A 8 -3.52 -1.93 -5.23
C SER A 8 -4.36 -0.64 -5.25
N LEU A 9 -5.13 -0.41 -6.32
CA LEU A 9 -6.03 0.74 -6.47
C LEU A 9 -7.02 0.92 -5.29
N CYS A 10 -7.25 -0.12 -4.47
CA CYS A 10 -8.07 -0.06 -3.26
C CYS A 10 -7.44 0.73 -2.10
N ASP A 11 -6.11 0.81 -2.02
CA ASP A 11 -5.41 1.38 -0.86
C ASP A 11 -5.47 2.93 -0.82
N TYR A 12 -5.80 3.55 -1.94
CA TYR A 12 -5.95 5.02 -2.03
C TYR A 12 -7.18 5.54 -1.27
N TYR A 13 -8.19 4.68 -1.04
CA TYR A 13 -9.46 5.09 -0.45
C TYR A 13 -9.45 5.13 1.08
N TYR A 14 -8.67 4.26 1.74
CA TYR A 14 -8.59 4.24 3.21
C TYR A 14 -7.83 5.43 3.80
N TYR A 15 -6.91 6.04 3.04
CA TYR A 15 -6.08 7.13 3.57
C TYR A 15 -6.79 8.50 3.61
N TYR A 16 -7.82 8.71 2.79
CA TYR A 16 -8.48 10.02 2.66
C TYR A 16 -9.75 10.19 3.51
N HIS A 17 -10.30 9.13 4.11
CA HIS A 17 -11.52 9.22 4.92
C HIS A 17 -11.34 9.10 6.44
N SER A 18 -10.13 8.87 6.95
CA SER A 18 -9.89 8.74 8.41
C SER A 18 -9.47 10.03 9.13
N HIS A 19 -9.44 11.18 8.44
CA HIS A 19 -9.09 12.47 9.06
C HIS A 19 -10.19 13.51 8.88
N ALA A 20 -11.32 13.32 9.57
CA ALA A 20 -12.25 14.40 9.88
C ALA A 20 -13.02 14.11 11.20
N ALA A 21 -12.68 14.89 12.23
CA ALA A 21 -13.43 15.19 13.47
C ALA A 21 -13.34 14.19 14.67
N PRO A 22 -13.66 14.61 15.92
CA PRO A 22 -12.65 14.97 16.92
C PRO A 22 -12.75 14.17 18.24
N HIS A 23 -11.74 14.41 19.09
CA HIS A 23 -11.54 13.92 20.46
C HIS A 23 -12.79 13.86 21.37
N THR A 24 -13.04 12.69 21.95
CA THR A 24 -13.41 12.50 23.37
C THR A 24 -12.85 11.15 23.84
N GLY A 25 -12.14 11.14 24.97
CA GLY A 25 -11.41 9.98 25.47
C GLY A 25 -12.24 8.99 26.28
N ALA A 26 -11.72 7.76 26.41
CA ALA A 26 -11.64 6.98 27.64
C ALA A 26 -10.90 5.65 27.35
N ASP A 27 -10.11 5.22 28.32
CA ASP A 27 -9.30 4.00 28.39
C ASP A 27 -10.03 2.70 28.00
N SER A 28 -9.31 1.76 27.40
CA SER A 28 -9.05 0.44 28.03
C SER A 28 -8.16 -0.46 27.17
N SER A 29 -7.20 -1.08 27.86
CA SER A 29 -6.19 -2.02 27.42
C SER A 29 -6.77 -3.36 26.91
N ARG A 30 -6.23 -3.90 25.80
CA ARG A 30 -5.94 -5.35 25.70
C ARG A 30 -5.05 -5.69 24.50
N ALA A 31 -4.10 -6.59 24.76
CA ALA A 31 -3.03 -7.01 23.89
C ALA A 31 -3.34 -8.32 23.13
N LEU A 32 -2.53 -8.54 22.07
CA LEU A 32 -2.17 -9.81 21.41
C LEU A 32 -3.25 -10.51 20.57
N ASN A 33 -2.98 -10.77 19.28
CA ASN A 33 -2.12 -11.89 18.89
C ASN A 33 -1.72 -11.83 17.40
N VAL A 34 -0.48 -12.21 17.13
CA VAL A 34 0.16 -12.27 15.82
C VAL A 34 0.04 -13.70 15.30
N ASN A 35 -0.53 -13.89 14.12
CA ASN A 35 -0.29 -15.10 13.31
C ASN A 35 -0.18 -14.70 11.84
N LYS A 36 1.04 -14.68 11.32
CA LYS A 36 1.35 -14.33 9.93
C LYS A 36 1.94 -15.57 9.24
N VAL A 37 1.09 -16.23 8.45
CA VAL A 37 1.47 -17.30 7.53
C VAL A 37 2.09 -16.66 6.28
N ARG A 38 3.26 -17.16 5.85
CA ARG A 38 3.99 -16.73 4.65
C ARG A 38 3.35 -17.34 3.39
N PRO A 39 3.55 -16.69 2.22
CA PRO A 39 4.00 -17.44 1.07
C PRO A 39 5.26 -16.84 0.42
N ALA A 40 5.94 -17.72 -0.31
CA ALA A 40 7.24 -17.57 -0.92
C ALA A 40 7.26 -16.63 -2.13
N CYS A 41 8.37 -15.91 -2.28
CA CYS A 41 8.71 -15.14 -3.47
C CYS A 41 9.58 -16.00 -4.40
N THR A 42 9.21 -16.04 -5.68
CA THR A 42 10.14 -16.22 -6.81
C THR A 42 9.58 -15.50 -8.03
N LEU A 43 10.26 -14.45 -8.51
CA LEU A 43 10.69 -14.33 -9.92
C LEU A 43 11.45 -13.04 -10.16
N ASP A 44 12.46 -13.22 -11.00
CA ASP A 44 13.61 -12.38 -11.29
C ASP A 44 13.35 -11.21 -12.24
N SER A 45 14.26 -10.24 -12.13
CA SER A 45 14.82 -9.38 -13.17
C SER A 45 13.87 -8.54 -14.03
N PHE A 46 13.86 -7.23 -13.76
CA PHE A 46 13.89 -6.23 -14.84
C PHE A 46 14.93 -5.17 -14.52
N ARG A 47 15.86 -5.03 -15.46
CA ARG A 47 17.06 -4.20 -15.44
C ARG A 47 16.81 -3.11 -16.47
N GLU A 48 16.65 -1.86 -16.04
CA GLU A 48 16.67 -0.70 -16.95
C GLU A 48 17.40 0.49 -16.31
N ASP A 49 18.66 0.58 -16.71
CA ASP A 49 19.35 1.73 -17.30
C ASP A 49 19.16 3.15 -16.75
N ILE A 50 20.34 3.68 -16.46
CA ILE A 50 20.71 4.98 -15.93
C ILE A 50 20.55 6.04 -17.03
N PHE A 51 19.66 7.01 -16.84
CA PHE A 51 19.73 8.29 -17.55
C PHE A 51 20.59 9.26 -16.75
N ALA A 52 21.80 9.49 -17.25
CA ALA A 52 22.71 10.52 -16.79
C ALA A 52 22.15 11.91 -17.18
N PHE A 53 21.88 12.75 -16.18
CA PHE A 53 21.75 14.19 -16.39
C PHE A 53 23.02 14.88 -15.88
N ASN A 54 23.85 15.27 -16.85
CA ASN A 54 24.97 16.20 -16.67
C ASN A 54 24.40 17.61 -16.44
N LEU A 55 24.70 18.19 -15.28
CA LEU A 55 24.75 19.64 -15.10
C LEU A 55 26.08 19.98 -14.43
N GLY A 56 27.02 20.45 -15.24
CA GLY A 56 28.25 21.05 -14.78
C GLY A 56 28.03 22.51 -14.39
N GLN A 57 28.52 22.91 -13.23
CA GLN A 57 29.61 23.90 -13.07
C GLN A 57 29.85 24.22 -11.57
N PRO A 58 31.01 24.80 -11.21
CA PRO A 58 31.79 24.41 -10.05
C PRO A 58 31.48 25.26 -8.82
N ILE A 59 31.37 24.62 -7.65
CA ILE A 59 31.44 25.31 -6.38
C ILE A 59 32.84 25.08 -5.82
N MET A 60 33.70 26.07 -6.06
CA MET A 60 34.95 26.27 -5.34
C MET A 60 34.61 26.64 -3.89
N HIS A 61 34.64 25.65 -2.99
CA HIS A 61 34.82 25.89 -1.56
C HIS A 61 35.90 24.95 -1.04
N THR A 62 37.08 25.54 -0.86
CA THR A 62 38.20 24.99 -0.11
C THR A 62 37.81 24.90 1.38
N ASN A 63 37.79 23.70 1.96
CA ASN A 63 38.71 23.34 3.05
C ASN A 63 38.39 21.96 3.65
N SER A 64 39.45 21.14 3.69
CA SER A 64 39.59 19.80 4.26
C SER A 64 38.83 18.67 3.55
N ILE A 65 39.31 18.35 2.34
CA ILE A 65 39.11 17.04 1.71
C ILE A 65 40.04 16.07 2.45
N TRP A 66 39.57 15.50 3.55
CA TRP A 66 40.22 14.30 4.07
C TRP A 66 39.78 13.14 3.17
N MET A 67 40.73 12.58 2.42
CA MET A 67 40.56 11.44 1.54
C MET A 67 41.48 10.34 2.06
N PRO A 68 41.03 9.08 2.19
CA PRO A 68 41.94 8.00 2.57
C PRO A 68 43.00 7.85 1.48
N CYS A 69 44.25 8.13 1.84
CA CYS A 69 45.37 8.03 0.92
C CYS A 69 45.72 6.55 0.73
N TYR A 70 45.55 6.02 -0.47
CA TYR A 70 46.13 4.73 -0.83
C TYR A 70 47.55 4.98 -1.36
N GLU A 71 48.54 4.32 -0.75
CA GLU A 71 49.97 4.40 -1.13
C GLU A 71 50.64 5.79 -0.96
N CYS A 72 50.35 6.48 0.14
CA CYS A 72 50.96 7.78 0.45
C CYS A 72 52.15 7.66 1.41
N SER A 73 53.27 8.31 1.09
CA SER A 73 54.45 8.45 1.96
C SER A 73 54.28 9.52 3.05
N CYS A 74 53.04 9.86 3.41
CA CYS A 74 52.77 10.87 4.43
C CYS A 74 53.08 10.31 5.83
N PRO A 75 53.72 11.11 6.72
CA PRO A 75 54.19 10.65 8.03
C PRO A 75 53.08 10.21 9.00
N ASN A 76 51.80 10.37 8.65
CA ASN A 76 50.64 10.08 9.51
C ASN A 76 50.12 8.63 9.44
N HIS A 77 50.77 7.71 8.70
CA HIS A 77 50.26 6.33 8.52
C HIS A 77 50.95 5.24 9.34
N HIS A 78 52.11 5.51 9.93
CA HIS A 78 52.85 4.50 10.69
C HIS A 78 53.03 4.96 12.12
N LEU A 79 52.35 4.31 13.06
CA LEU A 79 52.78 4.31 14.45
C LEU A 79 54.17 3.66 14.48
N PRO A 80 55.24 4.36 14.90
CA PRO A 80 56.56 3.77 14.97
C PRO A 80 56.54 2.51 15.84
N PRO A 81 57.17 1.40 15.42
CA PRO A 81 57.31 0.23 16.27
C PRO A 81 58.16 0.60 17.48
N TYR A 82 57.57 0.55 18.68
CA TYR A 82 58.29 0.75 19.93
C TYR A 82 58.98 -0.55 20.33
N THR A 83 60.30 -0.58 20.21
CA THR A 83 61.16 -1.58 20.84
C THR A 83 61.70 -1.00 22.13
N PHE A 84 61.17 -1.45 23.27
CA PHE A 84 61.78 -1.17 24.56
C PHE A 84 63.06 -2.00 24.68
N ALA A 85 64.19 -1.36 24.95
CA ALA A 85 65.39 -2.09 25.32
C ALA A 85 65.13 -2.83 26.65
N VAL A 86 65.49 -4.09 26.74
CA VAL A 86 65.41 -4.84 28.00
C VAL A 86 66.49 -4.28 28.91
N GLU A 87 66.09 -3.50 29.91
CA GLU A 87 67.01 -3.02 30.94
C GLU A 87 67.44 -4.18 31.83
N HIS A 88 68.75 -4.33 32.02
CA HIS A 88 69.32 -5.33 32.93
C HIS A 88 69.00 -4.92 34.38
N SER A 89 68.44 -5.85 35.16
CA SER A 89 68.21 -5.63 36.57
C SER A 89 69.54 -5.38 37.27
N LEU A 90 69.61 -4.33 38.11
CA LEU A 90 70.78 -4.09 38.98
C LEU A 90 71.09 -5.29 39.89
N SER A 91 70.12 -6.19 40.10
CA SER A 91 70.33 -7.45 40.83
C SER A 91 71.17 -8.49 40.07
N ASP A 92 71.26 -8.37 38.74
CA ASP A 92 71.95 -9.32 37.86
C ASP A 92 73.37 -8.85 37.51
N ASP A 93 73.69 -7.59 37.83
CA ASP A 93 74.99 -6.99 37.58
C ASP A 93 75.94 -7.24 38.78
N PRO A 94 77.05 -7.97 38.58
CA PRO A 94 77.99 -8.33 39.65
C PRO A 94 78.57 -7.13 40.40
N GLU A 95 78.56 -5.93 39.82
CA GLU A 95 79.04 -4.68 40.44
C GLU A 95 78.12 -4.24 41.60
N TRP A 96 76.80 -4.46 41.48
CA TRP A 96 75.78 -3.98 42.42
C TRP A 96 75.27 -5.07 43.39
N VAL A 97 75.64 -6.33 43.19
CA VAL A 97 75.21 -7.49 44.03
C VAL A 97 75.50 -7.28 45.51
N HIS A 98 76.60 -6.60 45.86
CA HIS A 98 76.95 -6.37 47.25
C HIS A 98 76.05 -5.33 47.93
N LEU A 99 75.54 -4.34 47.19
CA LEU A 99 74.58 -3.34 47.68
C LEU A 99 73.16 -3.89 47.74
N THR A 100 72.80 -4.86 46.88
CA THR A 100 71.48 -5.51 46.92
C THR A 100 71.36 -6.60 47.97
N ARG A 101 72.49 -7.13 48.49
CA ARG A 101 72.54 -8.23 49.50
C ARG A 101 73.08 -7.83 50.86
N SER A 102 73.50 -6.58 51.05
CA SER A 102 74.01 -6.07 52.33
C SER A 102 73.45 -4.68 52.64
N ASN A 103 73.37 -4.33 53.93
CA ASN A 103 72.95 -2.98 54.37
C ASN A 103 74.14 -1.99 54.45
N ASN A 104 75.23 -2.25 53.74
CA ASN A 104 76.38 -1.33 53.73
C ASN A 104 76.01 -0.08 52.90
N PRO A 105 76.44 1.13 53.32
CA PRO A 105 76.22 2.33 52.52
C PRO A 105 77.02 2.25 51.21
N PRO A 106 76.48 2.77 50.09
CA PRO A 106 77.23 2.88 48.85
C PRO A 106 78.44 3.80 49.02
N SER A 107 79.50 3.53 48.27
CA SER A 107 80.63 4.43 48.12
C SER A 107 80.22 5.69 47.34
N GLN A 108 81.01 6.75 47.48
CA GLN A 108 80.75 8.02 46.80
C GLN A 108 80.73 7.90 45.26
N TYR A 109 81.51 6.97 44.71
CA TYR A 109 81.52 6.66 43.28
C TYR A 109 80.22 5.97 42.85
N GLU A 110 79.79 4.93 43.58
CA GLU A 110 78.55 4.20 43.35
C GLU A 110 77.32 5.10 43.45
N GLU A 111 77.29 6.01 44.42
CA GLU A 111 76.24 7.02 44.58
C GLU A 111 76.15 7.94 43.35
N THR A 112 77.30 8.34 42.78
CA THR A 112 77.35 9.16 41.57
C THR A 112 76.82 8.42 40.34
N VAL A 113 77.18 7.14 40.19
CA VAL A 113 76.71 6.29 39.08
C VAL A 113 75.21 6.00 39.19
N LEU A 114 74.72 5.63 40.38
CA LEU A 114 73.29 5.40 40.63
C LEU A 114 72.46 6.67 40.44
N SER A 115 72.99 7.83 40.82
CA SER A 115 72.33 9.12 40.59
C SER A 115 72.24 9.44 39.09
N GLY A 116 73.29 9.12 38.32
CA GLY A 116 73.29 9.25 36.86
C GLY A 116 72.30 8.31 36.17
N MET A 117 72.23 7.04 36.61
CA MET A 117 71.27 6.07 36.10
C MET A 117 69.82 6.47 36.43
N THR A 118 69.56 6.88 37.68
CA THR A 118 68.25 7.41 38.10
C THR A 118 67.84 8.59 37.22
N SER A 119 68.75 9.55 36.99
CA SER A 119 68.48 10.71 36.13
C SER A 119 68.18 10.32 34.68
N SER A 120 68.87 9.30 34.14
CA SER A 120 68.63 8.76 32.80
C SER A 120 67.26 8.06 32.71
N TYR A 121 66.89 7.25 33.69
CA TYR A 121 65.58 6.62 33.75
C TYR A 121 64.45 7.65 33.90
N ASP A 122 64.63 8.68 34.72
CA ASP A 122 63.66 9.78 34.85
C ASP A 122 63.45 10.51 33.51
N GLN A 123 64.51 10.74 32.74
CA GLN A 123 64.40 11.33 31.39
C GLN A 123 63.66 10.41 30.41
N GLN A 124 63.90 9.09 30.47
CA GLN A 124 63.17 8.13 29.65
C GLN A 124 61.68 8.08 30.01
N ILE A 125 61.34 8.07 31.30
CA ILE A 125 59.96 8.14 31.78
C ILE A 125 59.28 9.41 31.26
N GLN A 126 59.93 10.57 31.38
CA GLN A 126 59.39 11.83 30.85
C GLN A 126 59.15 11.79 29.34
N SER A 127 60.07 11.18 28.58
CA SER A 127 59.91 11.01 27.13
C SER A 127 58.72 10.09 26.79
N ILE A 128 58.54 9.00 27.54
CA ILE A 128 57.41 8.07 27.35
C ILE A 128 56.09 8.77 27.71
N ASP A 129 56.04 9.50 28.82
CA ASP A 129 54.84 10.21 29.26
C ASP A 129 54.43 11.31 28.28
N MET A 130 55.43 12.00 27.70
CA MET A 130 55.19 12.99 26.63
C MET A 130 54.60 12.33 25.38
N GLU A 131 55.15 11.20 24.94
CA GLU A 131 54.62 10.49 23.77
C GLU A 131 53.21 9.92 24.02
N LYS A 132 52.99 9.33 25.19
CA LYS A 132 51.67 8.85 25.61
C LYS A 132 50.65 9.99 25.55
N SER A 133 51.00 11.17 26.07
CA SER A 133 50.15 12.37 26.01
C SER A 133 49.84 12.80 24.57
N ASN A 134 50.84 12.72 23.67
CA ASN A 134 50.66 13.02 22.24
C ASN A 134 49.69 12.03 21.57
N LEU A 135 49.84 10.73 21.84
CA LEU A 135 48.98 9.68 21.29
C LEU A 135 47.54 9.77 21.82
N GLU A 136 47.37 10.10 23.10
CA GLU A 136 46.04 10.35 23.69
C GLU A 136 45.36 11.55 23.03
N ALA A 137 46.09 12.66 22.83
CA ALA A 137 45.58 13.83 22.11
C ALA A 137 45.20 13.51 20.65
N PHE A 138 46.02 12.73 19.95
CA PHE A 138 45.73 12.28 18.59
C PHE A 138 44.51 11.37 18.52
N SER A 139 44.35 10.45 19.48
CA SER A 139 43.17 9.59 19.61
C SER A 139 41.90 10.41 19.80
N LEU A 140 41.93 11.42 20.68
CA LEU A 140 40.79 12.34 20.89
C LEU A 140 40.44 13.12 19.62
N PHE A 141 41.44 13.57 18.87
CA PHE A 141 41.24 14.25 17.59
C PHE A 141 40.55 13.34 16.55
N LEU A 142 41.00 12.09 16.41
CA LEU A 142 40.37 11.11 15.51
C LEU A 142 38.95 10.77 15.94
N GLN A 143 38.69 10.67 17.24
CA GLN A 143 37.34 10.48 17.77
C GLN A 143 36.42 11.64 17.39
N ALA A 144 36.88 12.89 17.53
CA ALA A 144 36.14 14.08 17.11
C ALA A 144 35.84 14.06 15.60
N GLN A 145 36.81 13.65 14.76
CA GLN A 145 36.58 13.50 13.33
C GLN A 145 35.53 12.43 13.00
N ASN A 146 35.59 11.26 13.64
CA ASN A 146 34.59 10.20 13.44
C ASN A 146 33.18 10.66 13.80
N ILE A 147 33.03 11.44 14.88
CA ILE A 147 31.75 12.04 15.27
C ILE A 147 31.27 12.99 14.17
N ALA A 148 32.13 13.90 13.68
CA ALA A 148 31.78 14.85 12.63
C ALA A 148 31.36 14.16 11.31
N VAL A 149 32.10 13.12 10.90
CA VAL A 149 31.77 12.31 9.71
C VAL A 149 30.43 11.61 9.90
N SER A 150 30.21 11.00 11.07
CA SER A 150 28.95 10.31 11.39
C SER A 150 27.75 11.26 11.35
N GLN A 151 27.90 12.47 11.91
CA GLN A 151 26.88 13.51 11.84
C GLN A 151 26.61 13.92 10.38
N ARG A 152 27.65 14.11 9.57
CA ARG A 152 27.50 14.46 8.16
C ARG A 152 26.77 13.36 7.37
N MET A 153 27.08 12.09 7.65
CA MET A 153 26.38 10.95 7.06
C MET A 153 24.89 10.94 7.43
N LEU A 154 24.54 11.25 8.67
CA LEU A 154 23.13 11.34 9.10
C LEU A 154 22.40 12.45 8.33
N VAL A 155 23.00 13.63 8.20
CA VAL A 155 22.44 14.73 7.41
C VAL A 155 22.22 14.32 5.96
N LEU A 156 23.20 13.67 5.32
CA LEU A 156 23.07 13.20 3.94
C LEU A 156 22.00 12.12 3.77
N ARG A 157 21.81 11.23 4.77
CA ARG A 157 20.73 10.23 4.75
C ARG A 157 19.36 10.89 4.81
N HIS A 158 19.17 11.87 5.69
CA HIS A 158 17.93 12.64 5.76
C HIS A 158 17.65 13.37 4.44
N GLU A 159 18.67 14.01 3.88
CA GLU A 159 18.54 14.71 2.60
C GLU A 159 18.17 13.75 1.45
N ARG A 160 18.78 12.56 1.42
CA ARG A 160 18.43 11.51 0.45
C ARG A 160 16.97 11.08 0.57
N VAL A 161 16.46 10.89 1.80
CA VAL A 161 15.04 10.53 2.02
C VAL A 161 14.13 11.63 1.48
N ARG A 162 14.40 12.89 1.85
CA ARG A 162 13.64 14.06 1.38
C ARG A 162 13.59 14.16 -0.15
N ILE A 163 14.74 14.03 -0.82
CA ILE A 163 14.81 14.09 -2.29
C ILE A 163 14.07 12.89 -2.90
N THR A 164 14.20 11.69 -2.33
CA THR A 164 13.51 10.49 -2.84
C THR A 164 11.99 10.64 -2.76
N GLU A 165 11.49 11.23 -1.68
CA GLU A 165 10.06 11.54 -1.52
C GLU A 165 9.61 12.57 -2.56
N ALA A 166 10.37 13.65 -2.76
CA ALA A 166 10.07 14.65 -3.80
C ALA A 166 10.06 14.04 -5.21
N VAL A 167 11.02 13.16 -5.53
CA VAL A 167 11.05 12.44 -6.82
C VAL A 167 9.83 11.55 -6.98
N ARG A 168 9.40 10.85 -5.92
CA ARG A 168 8.19 10.02 -5.94
C ARG A 168 6.95 10.87 -6.20
N GLU A 169 6.82 12.02 -5.55
CA GLU A 169 5.72 12.96 -5.80
C GLU A 169 5.69 13.44 -7.25
N CYS A 170 6.83 13.87 -7.80
CA CYS A 170 6.93 14.25 -9.20
C CYS A 170 6.55 13.08 -10.13
N ARG A 171 7.02 11.86 -9.87
CA ARG A 171 6.66 10.67 -10.67
C ARG A 171 5.16 10.38 -10.62
N ASN A 172 4.52 10.55 -9.46
CA ASN A 172 3.07 10.39 -9.34
C ASN A 172 2.30 11.42 -10.19
N LEU A 173 2.79 12.66 -10.25
CA LEU A 173 2.22 13.71 -11.10
C LEU A 173 2.42 13.41 -12.60
N LEU A 174 3.53 12.78 -12.95
CA LEU A 174 3.88 12.37 -14.30
C LEU A 174 3.41 10.95 -14.65
N SER A 175 2.59 10.34 -13.78
CA SER A 175 2.10 8.97 -13.96
C SER A 175 1.48 8.77 -15.34
N PRO A 176 1.83 7.70 -16.08
CA PRO A 176 1.26 7.39 -17.39
C PRO A 176 -0.27 7.37 -17.39
N VAL A 177 -0.88 6.94 -16.28
CA VAL A 177 -2.34 6.85 -16.09
C VAL A 177 -3.03 8.20 -16.31
N ARG A 178 -2.35 9.31 -16.01
CA ARG A 178 -2.87 10.68 -16.20
C ARG A 178 -2.81 11.16 -17.65
N ARG A 179 -2.11 10.43 -18.51
CA ARG A 179 -1.90 10.76 -19.94
C ARG A 179 -2.49 9.71 -20.88
N LEU A 180 -3.25 8.76 -20.34
CA LEU A 180 -3.91 7.75 -21.16
C LEU A 180 -4.88 8.43 -22.14
N PRO A 181 -4.88 8.01 -23.42
CA PRO A 181 -5.92 8.40 -24.36
C PRO A 181 -7.30 8.05 -23.84
N LEU A 182 -8.30 8.80 -24.30
CA LEU A 182 -9.69 8.64 -23.88
C LEU A 182 -10.21 7.23 -24.19
N GLU A 183 -9.80 6.67 -25.32
CA GLU A 183 -10.18 5.34 -25.79
C GLU A 183 -9.72 4.27 -24.81
N ILE A 184 -8.48 4.38 -24.32
CA ILE A 184 -7.91 3.44 -23.34
C ILE A 184 -8.60 3.58 -21.99
N LEU A 185 -8.89 4.81 -21.55
CA LEU A 185 -9.68 5.03 -20.34
C LEU A 185 -11.06 4.40 -20.44
N ASN A 186 -11.75 4.58 -21.58
CA ASN A 186 -13.07 4.00 -21.80
C ASN A 186 -13.05 2.47 -21.77
N HIS A 187 -12.01 1.84 -22.35
CA HIS A 187 -11.81 0.39 -22.26
C HIS A 187 -11.62 -0.06 -20.82
N ILE A 188 -10.71 0.58 -20.08
CA ILE A 188 -10.50 0.29 -18.65
C ILE A 188 -11.82 0.42 -17.87
N PHE A 189 -12.61 1.47 -18.14
CA PHE A 189 -13.89 1.68 -17.43
C PHE A 189 -14.91 0.59 -17.75
N LEU A 190 -14.99 0.12 -19.00
CA LEU A 190 -15.87 -1.00 -19.36
C LEU A 190 -15.44 -2.29 -18.65
N ASP A 191 -14.15 -2.55 -18.54
CA ASP A 191 -13.61 -3.75 -17.89
C ASP A 191 -13.86 -3.75 -16.37
N THR A 192 -14.19 -2.59 -15.78
CA THR A 192 -14.61 -2.49 -14.37
C THR A 192 -16.11 -2.70 -14.14
N ILE A 193 -16.91 -2.89 -15.20
CA ILE A 193 -18.35 -3.12 -15.04
C ILE A 193 -18.59 -4.57 -14.64
N GLU A 194 -19.04 -4.76 -13.40
CA GLU A 194 -19.60 -6.02 -12.93
C GLU A 194 -21.09 -6.08 -13.30
N PHE A 195 -21.41 -6.68 -14.44
CA PHE A 195 -22.78 -6.86 -14.91
C PHE A 195 -23.00 -8.26 -15.51
N PRO A 196 -24.15 -8.93 -15.24
CA PRO A 196 -25.20 -8.55 -14.28
C PRO A 196 -24.70 -8.64 -12.82
N VAL A 197 -25.57 -8.36 -11.85
CA VAL A 197 -25.20 -8.49 -10.41
C VAL A 197 -24.63 -9.89 -10.14
N PRO A 198 -23.39 -10.01 -9.61
CA PRO A 198 -22.78 -11.30 -9.35
C PRO A 198 -23.62 -12.13 -8.37
N ARG A 199 -23.84 -13.40 -8.73
CA ARG A 199 -24.60 -14.37 -7.95
C ARG A 199 -23.76 -15.62 -7.70
N THR A 200 -23.84 -16.16 -6.50
CA THR A 200 -23.20 -17.41 -6.10
C THR A 200 -24.22 -18.33 -5.47
N GLN A 201 -24.32 -19.55 -5.99
CA GLN A 201 -25.19 -20.58 -5.40
C GLN A 201 -24.52 -21.11 -4.13
N ILE A 202 -25.20 -21.00 -2.99
CA ILE A 202 -24.77 -21.62 -1.74
C ILE A 202 -25.27 -23.07 -1.76
N VAL A 203 -24.34 -23.99 -2.00
CA VAL A 203 -24.57 -25.43 -1.79
C VAL A 203 -24.25 -25.72 -0.33
N ARG A 204 -25.25 -26.08 0.46
CA ARG A 204 -25.04 -26.56 1.83
C ARG A 204 -24.75 -28.05 1.77
N ASP A 205 -23.50 -28.42 2.06
CA ASP A 205 -23.09 -29.81 2.26
C ASP A 205 -23.56 -30.27 3.64
N SER A 206 -24.87 -30.46 3.85
CA SER A 206 -25.37 -31.12 5.07
C SER A 206 -26.02 -32.45 4.71
N GLU A 207 -25.34 -33.54 5.06
CA GLU A 207 -25.84 -34.93 4.95
C GLU A 207 -27.01 -35.23 5.91
N GLU A 208 -27.45 -34.26 6.73
CA GLU A 208 -28.42 -34.47 7.83
C GLU A 208 -29.63 -33.52 7.85
N GLU A 209 -29.81 -32.63 6.87
CA GLU A 209 -30.97 -31.71 6.87
C GLU A 209 -31.92 -31.96 5.70
N ASP A 210 -33.21 -31.71 5.98
CA ASP A 210 -34.38 -31.98 5.15
C ASP A 210 -34.15 -31.55 3.68
N PRO A 211 -34.39 -32.42 2.67
CA PRO A 211 -34.22 -32.11 1.24
C PRO A 211 -35.10 -30.94 0.72
N SER A 212 -35.86 -30.29 1.61
CA SER A 212 -36.60 -29.05 1.37
C SER A 212 -35.73 -27.77 1.49
N GLU A 213 -34.50 -27.85 2.00
CA GLU A 213 -33.57 -26.70 2.12
C GLU A 213 -32.72 -26.45 0.86
N LEU A 214 -33.37 -26.39 -0.30
CA LEU A 214 -32.73 -26.17 -1.59
C LEU A 214 -32.07 -24.78 -1.70
N SER A 215 -30.83 -24.77 -2.22
CA SER A 215 -30.11 -23.70 -2.93
C SER A 215 -30.46 -22.25 -2.53
N GLU A 216 -29.68 -21.67 -1.63
CA GLU A 216 -29.76 -20.23 -1.32
C GLU A 216 -28.82 -19.45 -2.27
N TRP A 217 -29.35 -18.49 -3.03
CA TRP A 217 -28.52 -17.63 -3.88
C TRP A 217 -28.01 -16.43 -3.08
N GLU A 218 -26.69 -16.27 -3.01
CA GLU A 218 -26.08 -15.04 -2.49
C GLU A 218 -25.79 -14.06 -3.62
N PHE A 219 -26.23 -12.82 -3.44
CA PHE A 219 -25.96 -11.70 -4.35
C PHE A 219 -25.00 -10.73 -3.69
N LYS A 220 -23.96 -10.32 -4.43
CA LYS A 220 -22.98 -9.34 -3.96
C LYS A 220 -23.24 -8.00 -4.65
N ALA A 221 -23.33 -6.94 -3.86
CA ALA A 221 -23.35 -5.59 -4.42
C ALA A 221 -22.00 -5.35 -5.13
N PRO A 222 -22.00 -4.75 -6.34
CA PRO A 222 -20.76 -4.47 -7.05
C PRO A 222 -19.77 -3.68 -6.20
N GLU A 223 -18.50 -4.10 -6.16
CA GLU A 223 -17.49 -3.47 -5.30
C GLU A 223 -17.08 -2.10 -5.85
N SER A 224 -17.12 -1.92 -7.17
CA SER A 224 -16.75 -0.68 -7.84
C SER A 224 -17.95 0.06 -8.44
N SER A 225 -18.25 1.23 -7.89
CA SER A 225 -19.25 2.13 -8.46
C SER A 225 -18.65 2.96 -9.61
N LEU A 226 -19.32 3.02 -10.77
CA LEU A 226 -18.98 3.96 -11.87
C LEU A 226 -18.83 5.41 -11.39
N TRP A 227 -19.51 5.76 -10.31
CA TRP A 227 -19.44 7.07 -9.68
C TRP A 227 -18.07 7.34 -9.06
N SER A 228 -17.37 6.34 -8.54
CA SER A 228 -16.01 6.46 -8.01
C SER A 228 -15.00 6.85 -9.09
N ILE A 229 -15.16 6.31 -10.32
CA ILE A 229 -14.33 6.66 -11.48
C ILE A 229 -14.43 8.16 -11.78
N THR A 230 -15.64 8.73 -11.69
CA THR A 230 -15.85 10.18 -11.88
C THR A 230 -15.20 11.04 -10.80
N GLY A 231 -14.77 10.46 -9.68
CA GLY A 231 -14.09 11.13 -8.56
C GLY A 231 -12.58 11.26 -8.72
N VAL A 232 -11.94 10.44 -9.57
CA VAL A 232 -10.47 10.29 -9.62
C VAL A 232 -9.77 11.55 -10.14
N SER A 233 -10.21 12.10 -11.27
CA SER A 233 -9.62 13.31 -11.86
C SER A 233 -10.60 14.02 -12.80
N LYS A 234 -10.29 15.26 -13.18
CA LYS A 234 -11.07 16.00 -14.20
C LYS A 234 -11.07 15.27 -15.55
N ALA A 235 -9.94 14.66 -15.94
CA ALA A 235 -9.82 13.90 -17.18
C ALA A 235 -10.69 12.63 -17.16
N TRP A 236 -10.63 11.85 -16.07
CA TRP A 236 -11.44 10.63 -15.91
C TRP A 236 -12.94 10.93 -15.86
N ARG A 237 -13.32 12.03 -15.20
CA ARG A 237 -14.70 12.53 -15.22
C ARG A 237 -15.13 12.93 -16.64
N SER A 238 -14.31 13.68 -17.36
CA SER A 238 -14.62 14.06 -18.74
C SER A 238 -14.77 12.82 -19.62
N ALA A 239 -13.87 11.85 -19.46
CA ALA A 239 -13.86 10.61 -20.21
C ALA A 239 -15.15 9.80 -20.00
N SER A 240 -15.45 9.48 -18.74
CA SER A 240 -16.66 8.74 -18.37
C SER A 240 -17.94 9.44 -18.82
N LEU A 241 -18.04 10.76 -18.70
CA LEU A 241 -19.23 11.52 -19.15
C LEU A 241 -19.37 11.57 -20.68
N SER A 242 -18.26 11.51 -21.43
CA SER A 242 -18.27 11.50 -22.89
C SER A 242 -18.62 10.14 -23.51
N PHE A 243 -18.78 9.10 -22.68
CA PHE A 243 -18.98 7.73 -23.15
C PHE A 243 -20.31 7.12 -22.63
N PRO A 244 -21.43 7.37 -23.33
CA PRO A 244 -22.77 6.97 -22.87
C PRO A 244 -22.94 5.46 -22.64
N ARG A 245 -22.23 4.63 -23.43
CA ARG A 245 -22.23 3.16 -23.27
C ARG A 245 -21.82 2.70 -21.87
N LEU A 246 -20.93 3.43 -21.21
CA LEU A 246 -20.52 3.12 -19.83
C LEU A 246 -21.71 3.11 -18.87
N TRP A 247 -22.68 4.01 -19.10
CA TRP A 247 -23.82 4.24 -18.23
C TRP A 247 -25.04 3.36 -18.58
N SER A 248 -24.95 2.56 -19.65
CA SER A 248 -26.06 1.73 -20.11
C SER A 248 -26.19 0.39 -19.39
N TYR A 249 -25.18 0.02 -18.59
CA TYR A 249 -25.21 -1.12 -17.69
C TYR A 249 -25.68 -0.68 -16.32
N VAL A 250 -26.81 -1.20 -15.85
CA VAL A 250 -27.50 -0.69 -14.66
C VAL A 250 -27.84 -1.84 -13.72
N ASN A 251 -27.21 -1.86 -12.55
CA ASN A 251 -27.56 -2.77 -11.46
C ASN A 251 -28.46 -2.04 -10.45
N ILE A 252 -29.67 -2.53 -10.28
CA ILE A 252 -30.69 -2.03 -9.37
C ILE A 252 -30.81 -3.01 -8.20
N ILE A 253 -30.50 -2.56 -7.00
CA ILE A 253 -30.53 -3.37 -5.78
C ILE A 253 -31.69 -2.88 -4.92
N ILE A 254 -32.71 -3.74 -4.76
CA ILE A 254 -33.88 -3.49 -3.93
C ILE A 254 -33.52 -3.82 -2.48
N THR A 255 -33.36 -2.76 -1.68
CA THR A 255 -33.27 -2.79 -0.22
C THR A 255 -34.20 -1.72 0.36
N GLU A 256 -34.56 -1.84 1.64
CA GLU A 256 -35.37 -0.80 2.30
C GLU A 256 -34.62 0.54 2.32
N SER A 257 -33.32 0.51 2.64
CA SER A 257 -32.45 1.68 2.70
C SER A 257 -32.35 2.45 1.37
N ASN A 258 -32.23 1.74 0.24
CA ASN A 258 -32.09 2.38 -1.07
C ASN A 258 -33.36 3.12 -1.51
N PHE A 259 -34.55 2.65 -1.12
CA PHE A 259 -35.82 3.23 -1.56
C PHE A 259 -36.54 4.03 -0.47
N LYS A 260 -35.96 4.14 0.74
CA LYS A 260 -36.46 4.99 1.82
C LYS A 260 -36.34 6.47 1.51
N ASP A 261 -35.31 6.87 0.77
CA ASP A 261 -35.11 8.25 0.32
C ASP A 261 -35.08 8.36 -1.21
N HIS A 262 -35.04 9.58 -1.72
CA HIS A 262 -34.97 9.84 -3.17
C HIS A 262 -33.54 9.88 -3.72
N SER A 263 -32.51 9.61 -2.90
CA SER A 263 -31.11 9.78 -3.30
C SER A 263 -30.69 8.71 -4.32
N TYR A 264 -31.05 7.45 -4.07
CA TYR A 264 -30.76 6.33 -4.94
C TYR A 264 -31.45 6.46 -6.29
N ILE A 265 -32.75 6.79 -6.28
CA ILE A 265 -33.53 7.02 -7.51
C ILE A 265 -32.99 8.21 -8.30
N ARG A 266 -32.57 9.29 -7.63
CA ARG A 266 -31.94 10.43 -8.30
C ARG A 266 -30.58 10.05 -8.91
N GLN A 267 -29.83 9.13 -8.29
CA GLN A 267 -28.59 8.61 -8.85
C GLN A 267 -28.87 7.72 -10.07
N LEU A 268 -29.84 6.82 -9.98
CA LEU A 268 -30.31 5.98 -11.06
C LEU A 268 -30.79 6.81 -12.26
N GLY A 269 -31.63 7.82 -12.02
CA GLY A 269 -32.09 8.74 -13.06
C GLY A 269 -30.94 9.47 -13.76
N ARG A 270 -29.91 9.90 -13.02
CA ARG A 270 -28.71 10.52 -13.60
C ARG A 270 -27.88 9.54 -14.44
N GLN A 271 -27.79 8.27 -14.03
CA GLN A 271 -27.11 7.24 -14.82
C GLN A 271 -27.86 6.96 -16.12
N LEU A 272 -29.19 6.82 -16.04
CA LEU A 272 -30.04 6.60 -17.20
C LEU A 272 -30.03 7.79 -18.17
N ASP A 273 -29.99 9.02 -17.67
CA ASP A 273 -29.82 10.23 -18.51
C ASP A 273 -28.47 10.21 -19.25
N ARG A 274 -27.37 9.88 -18.55
CA ARG A 274 -26.02 9.79 -19.14
C ARG A 274 -25.86 8.69 -20.18
N SER A 275 -26.66 7.62 -20.09
CA SER A 275 -26.69 6.58 -21.11
C SER A 275 -27.29 7.07 -22.44
N ALA A 276 -27.85 8.28 -22.48
CA ALA A 276 -28.40 8.93 -23.68
C ALA A 276 -29.39 8.02 -24.42
N ASN A 277 -29.09 7.61 -25.66
CA ASN A 277 -29.92 6.71 -26.44
C ASN A 277 -29.33 5.30 -26.57
N TYR A 278 -28.30 4.95 -25.78
CA TYR A 278 -27.76 3.60 -25.83
C TYR A 278 -28.79 2.57 -25.33
N PRO A 279 -28.82 1.36 -25.92
CA PRO A 279 -29.58 0.24 -25.38
C PRO A 279 -29.15 -0.08 -23.95
N LEU A 280 -30.12 -0.40 -23.09
CA LEU A 280 -29.90 -0.63 -21.67
C LEU A 280 -29.82 -2.12 -21.36
N SER A 281 -28.82 -2.48 -20.56
CA SER A 281 -28.74 -3.76 -19.86
C SER A 281 -29.02 -3.50 -18.39
N ILE A 282 -30.16 -4.00 -17.91
CA ILE A 282 -30.64 -3.77 -16.54
C ILE A 282 -30.65 -5.08 -15.77
N SER A 283 -30.08 -5.08 -14.57
CA SER A 283 -30.19 -6.16 -13.60
C SER A 283 -30.93 -5.63 -12.40
N VAL A 284 -32.02 -6.29 -12.01
CA VAL A 284 -32.78 -5.97 -10.80
C VAL A 284 -32.64 -7.12 -9.83
N CYS A 285 -32.10 -6.84 -8.65
CA CYS A 285 -31.84 -7.84 -7.63
C CYS A 285 -32.43 -7.40 -6.29
N ARG A 286 -33.04 -8.34 -5.56
CA ARG A 286 -33.36 -8.16 -4.14
C ARG A 286 -32.28 -8.81 -3.28
N ILE A 287 -31.82 -8.14 -2.22
CA ILE A 287 -30.89 -8.74 -1.24
C ILE A 287 -31.67 -8.97 0.05
N VAL A 288 -31.87 -10.25 0.42
CA VAL A 288 -32.81 -10.70 1.45
C VAL A 288 -32.27 -10.56 2.89
N LYS A 289 -31.10 -9.91 3.09
CA LYS A 289 -30.47 -9.77 4.42
C LYS A 289 -31.25 -8.88 5.41
N GLU A 290 -32.34 -8.23 4.97
CA GLU A 290 -33.15 -7.31 5.78
C GLU A 290 -34.64 -7.63 5.63
N SER A 291 -35.47 -7.17 6.58
CA SER A 291 -36.95 -7.15 6.51
C SER A 291 -37.43 -6.20 5.40
N ALA A 292 -37.00 -6.45 4.17
CA ALA A 292 -37.18 -5.59 3.02
C ALA A 292 -38.65 -5.52 2.60
N PRO A 293 -39.07 -4.43 1.92
CA PRO A 293 -40.43 -4.26 1.41
C PRO A 293 -40.84 -5.47 0.56
N GLN A 294 -42.01 -6.04 0.83
CA GLN A 294 -42.53 -7.17 0.05
C GLN A 294 -42.88 -6.77 -1.39
N ASP A 295 -43.11 -5.48 -1.61
CA ASP A 295 -43.63 -4.93 -2.85
C ASP A 295 -42.55 -4.32 -3.76
N LEU A 296 -42.87 -4.27 -5.06
CA LEU A 296 -42.08 -3.56 -6.05
C LEU A 296 -42.12 -2.05 -5.76
N PRO A 297 -40.96 -1.38 -5.57
CA PRO A 297 -40.95 0.06 -5.37
C PRO A 297 -41.59 0.81 -6.55
N PRO A 298 -42.56 1.72 -6.34
CA PRO A 298 -43.22 2.45 -7.43
C PRO A 298 -42.25 3.24 -8.32
N GLN A 299 -41.15 3.71 -7.75
CA GLN A 299 -40.11 4.43 -8.47
C GLN A 299 -39.37 3.52 -9.46
N LEU A 300 -39.17 2.24 -9.10
CA LEU A 300 -38.60 1.25 -10.01
C LEU A 300 -39.56 0.95 -11.16
N ALA A 301 -40.85 0.78 -10.87
CA ALA A 301 -41.87 0.65 -11.91
C ALA A 301 -41.81 1.83 -12.89
N ALA A 302 -41.78 3.06 -12.39
CA ALA A 302 -41.68 4.25 -13.22
C ALA A 302 -40.42 4.26 -14.11
N VAL A 303 -39.26 3.81 -13.60
CA VAL A 303 -38.03 3.67 -14.40
C VAL A 303 -38.22 2.64 -15.51
N LEU A 304 -38.74 1.46 -15.20
CA LEU A 304 -38.96 0.39 -16.19
C LEU A 304 -39.91 0.84 -17.31
N PHE A 305 -40.99 1.56 -16.99
CA PHE A 305 -41.89 2.14 -17.99
C PHE A 305 -41.20 3.22 -18.84
N SER A 306 -40.51 4.15 -18.18
CA SER A 306 -39.89 5.32 -18.85
C SER A 306 -38.81 4.93 -19.85
N PHE A 307 -38.10 3.83 -19.60
CA PHE A 307 -36.99 3.37 -20.44
C PHE A 307 -37.28 2.06 -21.17
N SER A 308 -38.53 1.59 -21.15
CA SER A 308 -38.99 0.33 -21.72
C SER A 308 -38.55 0.07 -23.16
N SER A 309 -38.55 1.10 -24.01
CA SER A 309 -38.14 1.00 -25.42
C SER A 309 -36.63 0.85 -25.63
N ARG A 310 -35.83 1.05 -24.58
CA ARG A 310 -34.36 0.98 -24.63
C ARG A 310 -33.80 -0.25 -23.94
N ILE A 311 -34.58 -0.92 -23.08
CA ILE A 311 -34.15 -2.14 -22.39
C ILE A 311 -33.99 -3.25 -23.42
N GLN A 312 -32.74 -3.69 -23.60
CA GLN A 312 -32.34 -4.77 -24.52
C GLN A 312 -32.04 -6.06 -23.75
N GLU A 313 -31.48 -5.93 -22.55
CA GLU A 313 -31.16 -7.07 -21.68
C GLU A 313 -31.72 -6.81 -20.29
N LEU A 314 -32.45 -7.78 -19.75
CA LEU A 314 -33.09 -7.68 -18.44
C LEU A 314 -32.81 -8.94 -17.61
N HIS A 315 -32.19 -8.73 -16.45
CA HIS A 315 -31.97 -9.77 -15.45
C HIS A 315 -32.86 -9.48 -14.24
N LEU A 316 -33.71 -10.42 -13.84
CA LEU A 316 -34.64 -10.31 -12.72
C LEU A 316 -34.29 -11.37 -11.68
N TYR A 317 -33.67 -10.95 -10.58
CA TYR A 317 -33.36 -11.79 -9.43
C TYR A 317 -34.27 -11.35 -8.28
N LEU A 318 -35.49 -11.86 -8.28
CA LEU A 318 -36.62 -11.34 -7.49
C LEU A 318 -37.42 -12.47 -6.86
N THR A 319 -38.25 -12.11 -5.87
CA THR A 319 -39.24 -13.02 -5.28
C THR A 319 -40.46 -13.14 -6.21
N LEU A 320 -41.21 -14.25 -6.11
CA LEU A 320 -42.43 -14.47 -6.88
C LEU A 320 -43.44 -13.37 -6.65
N SER A 321 -43.59 -12.90 -5.41
CA SER A 321 -44.50 -11.79 -5.09
C SER A 321 -44.23 -10.55 -5.97
N ILE A 322 -42.97 -10.15 -6.10
CA ILE A 322 -42.60 -9.00 -6.94
C ILE A 322 -42.82 -9.32 -8.43
N LEU A 323 -42.51 -10.55 -8.86
CA LEU A 323 -42.74 -10.98 -10.24
C LEU A 323 -44.23 -10.96 -10.62
N PHE A 324 -45.15 -11.35 -9.71
CA PHE A 324 -46.60 -11.20 -9.90
C PHE A 324 -47.03 -9.74 -9.97
N GLN A 325 -46.47 -8.87 -9.12
CA GLN A 325 -46.75 -7.43 -9.24
C GLN A 325 -46.27 -6.88 -10.59
N MET A 326 -45.16 -7.40 -11.13
CA MET A 326 -44.69 -7.04 -12.46
C MET A 326 -45.60 -7.54 -13.58
N SER A 327 -46.20 -8.73 -13.47
CA SER A 327 -47.16 -9.21 -14.47
C SER A 327 -48.42 -8.34 -14.51
N ASP A 328 -48.89 -7.86 -13.37
CA ASP A 328 -50.05 -6.97 -13.27
C ASP A 328 -49.82 -5.62 -13.98
N MET A 329 -48.58 -5.15 -14.02
CA MET A 329 -48.22 -3.90 -14.72
C MET A 329 -48.31 -4.00 -16.23
N ARG A 330 -48.38 -5.21 -16.82
CA ARG A 330 -48.43 -5.44 -18.28
C ARG A 330 -47.34 -4.67 -19.04
N LEU A 331 -46.12 -4.64 -18.50
CA LEU A 331 -45.01 -3.90 -19.08
C LEU A 331 -44.73 -4.37 -20.53
N SER A 332 -44.57 -3.40 -21.43
CA SER A 332 -44.20 -3.63 -22.84
C SER A 332 -42.73 -3.29 -23.01
N LEU A 333 -41.92 -4.25 -23.47
CA LEU A 333 -40.47 -4.09 -23.67
C LEU A 333 -40.13 -4.40 -25.14
N PRO A 334 -40.40 -3.45 -26.06
CA PRO A 334 -40.33 -3.71 -27.50
C PRO A 334 -38.92 -3.99 -28.02
N SER A 335 -37.88 -3.62 -27.26
CA SER A 335 -36.48 -3.79 -27.62
C SER A 335 -35.78 -4.92 -26.86
N LEU A 336 -36.49 -5.64 -25.98
CA LEU A 336 -35.89 -6.70 -25.18
C LEU A 336 -35.48 -7.87 -26.06
N GLU A 337 -34.22 -8.26 -25.96
CA GLU A 337 -33.60 -9.36 -26.69
C GLU A 337 -33.16 -10.50 -25.76
N CYS A 338 -32.74 -10.18 -24.53
CA CYS A 338 -32.31 -11.16 -23.53
C CYS A 338 -33.05 -10.96 -22.20
N LEU A 339 -33.64 -12.04 -21.69
CA LEU A 339 -34.31 -12.08 -20.40
C LEU A 339 -33.77 -13.23 -19.56
N VAL A 340 -33.31 -12.92 -18.35
CA VAL A 340 -32.93 -13.91 -17.34
C VAL A 340 -33.80 -13.72 -16.11
N VAL A 341 -34.46 -14.77 -15.66
CA VAL A 341 -35.30 -14.75 -14.46
C VAL A 341 -34.79 -15.78 -13.47
N LEU A 342 -34.51 -15.35 -12.25
CA LEU A 342 -34.15 -16.20 -11.13
C LEU A 342 -35.12 -15.88 -9.99
N CYS A 343 -35.87 -16.91 -9.58
CA CYS A 343 -36.80 -16.81 -8.46
C CYS A 343 -36.06 -17.06 -7.14
N GLN A 344 -36.05 -16.07 -6.25
CA GLN A 344 -35.39 -16.20 -4.95
C GLN A 344 -36.20 -17.00 -3.91
N ASP A 345 -37.51 -17.20 -4.16
CA ASP A 345 -38.39 -17.89 -3.21
C ASP A 345 -38.25 -19.41 -3.32
N ARG A 346 -38.21 -20.09 -2.17
CA ARG A 346 -38.19 -21.55 -2.08
C ARG A 346 -39.58 -22.11 -2.38
N VAL A 347 -39.73 -22.72 -3.55
CA VAL A 347 -40.84 -23.58 -4.00
C VAL A 347 -42.25 -23.05 -3.64
N VAL A 348 -42.81 -22.21 -4.51
CA VAL A 348 -44.27 -22.09 -4.59
C VAL A 348 -44.74 -22.85 -5.82
N ARG A 349 -45.45 -23.96 -5.59
CA ARG A 349 -46.23 -24.65 -6.63
C ARG A 349 -47.38 -23.73 -7.06
N THR A 350 -47.07 -22.71 -7.85
CA THR A 350 -48.11 -21.93 -8.51
C THR A 350 -48.45 -22.59 -9.83
N SER A 351 -49.71 -22.96 -9.99
CA SER A 351 -50.28 -23.53 -11.22
C SER A 351 -50.69 -22.44 -12.22
N GLU A 352 -50.28 -21.19 -12.00
CA GLU A 352 -50.69 -20.03 -12.79
C GLU A 352 -49.60 -19.65 -13.79
N ASN A 353 -49.99 -19.50 -15.06
CA ASN A 353 -49.10 -19.04 -16.11
C ASN A 353 -48.71 -17.58 -15.84
N LEU A 354 -47.52 -17.35 -15.29
CA LEU A 354 -46.99 -16.01 -15.05
C LEU A 354 -46.63 -15.33 -16.37
N ARG A 355 -47.42 -14.33 -16.78
CA ARG A 355 -47.12 -13.49 -17.94
C ARG A 355 -46.50 -12.17 -17.50
N LEU A 356 -45.17 -12.15 -17.37
CA LEU A 356 -44.41 -10.97 -16.93
C LEU A 356 -44.58 -9.75 -17.83
N PHE A 357 -44.64 -9.96 -19.15
CA PHE A 357 -44.65 -8.87 -20.14
C PHE A 357 -45.83 -8.98 -21.09
N SER A 358 -46.38 -7.83 -21.48
CA SER A 358 -47.47 -7.79 -22.45
C SER A 358 -46.95 -7.94 -23.88
N TYR A 359 -45.77 -7.40 -24.18
CA TYR A 359 -45.21 -7.30 -25.52
C TYR A 359 -43.67 -7.27 -25.52
N THR A 360 -43.04 -8.29 -26.13
CA THR A 360 -41.57 -8.47 -26.25
C THR A 360 -41.21 -9.10 -27.60
N PRO A 361 -41.45 -8.41 -28.72
CA PRO A 361 -41.37 -8.98 -30.08
C PRO A 361 -39.94 -9.34 -30.51
N LYS A 362 -38.92 -8.78 -29.86
CA LYS A 362 -37.50 -9.00 -30.19
C LYS A 362 -36.81 -10.01 -29.27
N LEU A 363 -37.55 -10.66 -28.37
CA LEU A 363 -36.97 -11.57 -27.40
C LEU A 363 -36.35 -12.77 -28.13
N GLN A 364 -35.04 -12.95 -27.94
CA GLN A 364 -34.25 -14.01 -28.57
C GLN A 364 -33.76 -15.04 -27.56
N SER A 365 -33.47 -14.61 -26.33
CA SER A 365 -32.98 -15.46 -25.25
C SER A 365 -33.86 -15.34 -24.01
N LEU A 366 -34.29 -16.48 -23.47
CA LEU A 366 -34.98 -16.61 -22.20
C LEU A 366 -34.27 -17.68 -21.36
N GLU A 367 -33.73 -17.28 -20.22
CA GLU A 367 -33.15 -18.17 -19.22
C GLU A 367 -33.99 -18.09 -17.95
N VAL A 368 -34.44 -19.24 -17.45
CA VAL A 368 -35.13 -19.36 -16.16
C VAL A 368 -34.28 -20.25 -15.27
N ILE A 369 -33.88 -19.71 -14.13
CA ILE A 369 -33.01 -20.38 -13.14
C ILE A 369 -33.88 -20.72 -11.95
N ASP A 370 -34.00 -22.03 -11.68
CA ASP A 370 -34.73 -22.60 -10.55
C ASP A 370 -33.88 -22.71 -9.28
#